data_AF-A0A0W7W802-F1
#
_entry.id   AF-A0A0W7W802-F1
#
_cell.length_a   1.000
_cell.length_b   1.000
_cell.length_c   1.000
_cell.angle_alpha   90.00
_cell.angle_beta   90.00
_cell.angle_gamma   90.00
#
_symmetry.space_group_name_H-M   'P 1'
#
loop_
_entity.id
_entity.type
_entity.pdbx_description
1 polymer ?
#
loop_
_entity_poly.entity_id
_entity_poly.type
_entity_poly.pdbx_seq_one_letter_code
_entity_poly.pdbx_strand_id
1 'polypeptide(L)'
;MNWCTVGVIFAVALGGGVGSMARYAVDRWIGSRPFPWGITVVNITGSLLLGLLIGALAAAAGADGLAAAGSVLGSGELGRLSAGQVTGGEAAVAASAGSGAWAYVLWLALGIGCLGGFTTFSTASLDTVRLAQERRVAAATANAFGTLGVSVAAAVAGIAIAGAGVSFATGVS
;
A
#
# COMPACT_ATOMS: atom_id res chain seq x y z
N MET A 1 14.00 16.61 16.36
CA MET A 1 12.83 15.90 15.80
C MET A 1 11.59 16.61 16.29
N ASN A 2 10.67 17.03 15.40
CA ASN A 2 9.47 17.75 15.83
C ASN A 2 8.39 16.77 16.33
N TRP A 3 7.45 17.27 17.13
CA TRP A 3 6.39 16.46 17.74
C TRP A 3 5.50 15.75 16.70
N CYS A 4 5.31 16.35 15.53
CA CYS A 4 4.58 15.72 14.42
C CYS A 4 5.28 14.47 13.90
N THR A 5 6.61 14.50 13.70
CA THR A 5 7.40 13.33 13.29
C THR A 5 7.29 12.21 14.31
N VAL A 6 7.36 12.54 15.60
CA VAL A 6 7.21 11.57 16.69
C VAL A 6 5.80 10.94 16.66
N GLY A 7 4.76 11.77 16.48
CA GLY A 7 3.38 11.29 16.33
C GLY A 7 3.18 10.34 15.14
N VAL A 8 3.79 10.61 13.99
CA VAL A 8 3.73 9.73 12.81
C VAL A 8 4.33 8.36 13.11
N ILE A 9 5.50 8.31 13.76
CA ILE A 9 6.17 7.05 14.11
C ILE A 9 5.25 6.19 14.99
N PHE A 10 4.64 6.79 16.03
CA PHE A 10 3.72 6.07 16.89
C PHE A 10 2.46 5.61 16.16
N ALA A 11 1.88 6.44 15.30
CA ALA A 11 0.69 6.07 14.53
C ALA A 11 0.98 4.90 13.57
N VAL A 12 2.11 4.91 12.87
CA VAL A 12 2.54 3.81 12.00
C VAL A 12 2.84 2.55 12.80
N ALA A 13 3.52 2.67 13.95
CA ALA A 13 3.82 1.53 14.81
C ALA A 13 2.56 0.87 15.36
N LEU A 14 1.59 1.67 15.84
CA LEU A 14 0.30 1.17 16.30
C LEU A 14 -0.47 0.50 15.15
N GLY A 15 -0.50 1.13 13.98
CA GLY A 15 -1.10 0.55 12.78
C GLY A 15 -0.48 -0.81 12.44
N GLY A 16 0.86 -0.89 12.41
CA GLY A 16 1.60 -2.14 12.15
C GLY A 16 1.30 -3.25 13.16
N GLY A 17 1.18 -2.89 14.44
CA GLY A 17 0.75 -3.81 15.50
C GLY A 17 -0.66 -4.37 15.23
N VAL A 18 -1.63 -3.48 14.97
CA VAL A 18 -3.01 -3.87 14.65
C VAL A 18 -3.07 -4.76 13.41
N GLY A 19 -2.38 -4.36 12.34
CA GLY A 19 -2.28 -5.14 11.09
C GLY A 19 -1.72 -6.54 11.31
N SER A 20 -0.64 -6.65 12.10
CA SER A 20 -0.01 -7.94 12.42
C SER A 20 -0.94 -8.84 13.24
N MET A 21 -1.71 -8.28 14.18
CA MET A 21 -2.71 -9.03 14.94
C MET A 21 -3.87 -9.50 14.06
N ALA A 22 -4.35 -8.65 13.16
CA ALA A 22 -5.38 -9.02 12.19
C ALA A 22 -4.91 -10.15 11.26
N ARG A 23 -3.66 -10.07 10.76
CA ARG A 23 -3.03 -11.15 10.00
C ARG A 23 -3.01 -12.45 10.78
N TYR A 24 -2.56 -12.41 12.03
CA TYR A 24 -2.51 -13.58 12.89
C TYR A 24 -3.91 -14.20 13.08
N ALA A 25 -4.92 -13.38 13.32
CA ALA A 25 -6.30 -13.85 13.47
C ALA A 25 -6.83 -14.52 12.19
N VAL A 26 -6.59 -13.91 11.02
CA VAL A 26 -7.01 -14.47 9.72
C VAL A 26 -6.29 -15.77 9.41
N ASP A 27 -4.96 -15.82 9.59
CA ASP A 27 -4.17 -17.03 9.36
C ASP A 27 -4.59 -18.16 10.31
N ARG A 28 -4.88 -17.83 11.58
CA ARG A 28 -5.41 -18.79 12.56
C ARG A 28 -6.79 -19.32 12.20
N TRP A 29 -7.67 -18.47 11.66
CA TRP A 29 -9.05 -18.81 11.33
C TRP A 29 -9.15 -19.67 10.07
N ILE A 30 -8.38 -19.33 9.03
CA ILE A 30 -8.39 -20.05 7.74
C ILE A 30 -7.49 -21.29 7.78
N GLY A 31 -6.34 -21.18 8.44
CA GLY A 31 -5.34 -22.24 8.54
C GLY A 31 -4.39 -22.33 7.33
N SER A 32 -3.31 -23.09 7.54
CA SER A 32 -2.18 -23.14 6.60
C SER A 32 -1.88 -24.55 6.07
N ARG A 33 -2.78 -25.52 6.30
CA ARG A 33 -2.63 -26.92 5.88
C ARG A 33 -3.88 -27.40 5.12
N PRO A 34 -3.70 -28.17 4.02
CA PRO A 34 -2.44 -28.61 3.43
C PRO A 34 -1.70 -27.53 2.63
N PHE A 35 -2.28 -26.35 2.44
CA PHE A 35 -1.69 -25.22 1.73
C PHE A 35 -1.85 -23.94 2.58
N PRO A 36 -0.93 -22.96 2.51
CA PRO A 36 -0.95 -21.75 3.32
C PRO A 36 -2.07 -20.75 2.93
N TRP A 37 -3.33 -21.20 2.94
CA TRP A 37 -4.49 -20.41 2.54
C TRP A 37 -4.66 -19.15 3.38
N GLY A 38 -4.40 -19.21 4.68
CA GLY A 38 -4.44 -18.05 5.57
C GLY A 38 -3.57 -16.90 5.06
N ILE A 39 -2.28 -17.15 4.85
CA ILE A 39 -1.32 -16.15 4.35
C ILE A 39 -1.64 -15.73 2.91
N THR A 40 -2.08 -16.64 2.04
CA THR A 40 -2.49 -16.29 0.67
C THR A 40 -3.68 -15.31 0.69
N VAL A 41 -4.70 -15.57 1.50
CA VAL A 41 -5.86 -14.67 1.63
C VAL A 41 -5.46 -13.32 2.22
N VAL A 42 -4.61 -13.32 3.23
CA VAL A 42 -4.06 -12.09 3.83
C VAL A 42 -3.36 -11.23 2.78
N ASN A 43 -2.46 -11.81 1.98
CA ASN A 43 -1.71 -11.05 0.97
C ASN A 43 -2.63 -10.54 -0.16
N ILE A 44 -3.55 -11.36 -0.66
CA ILE A 44 -4.48 -10.96 -1.73
C ILE A 44 -5.41 -9.83 -1.26
N THR A 45 -6.04 -10.00 -0.10
CA THR A 45 -6.97 -8.99 0.45
C THR A 45 -6.23 -7.72 0.84
N GLY A 46 -5.06 -7.83 1.46
CA GLY A 46 -4.23 -6.68 1.80
C GLY A 46 -3.74 -5.92 0.56
N SER A 47 -3.36 -6.61 -0.51
CA SER A 47 -2.99 -5.99 -1.79
C SER A 47 -4.17 -5.31 -2.47
N LEU A 48 -5.37 -5.89 -2.44
CA LEU A 48 -6.59 -5.23 -2.93
C LEU A 48 -6.86 -3.92 -2.16
N LEU A 49 -6.78 -3.96 -0.82
CA LEU A 49 -6.99 -2.80 0.03
C LEU A 49 -5.92 -1.73 -0.17
N LEU A 50 -4.65 -2.12 -0.35
CA LEU A 50 -3.57 -1.20 -0.72
C LEU A 50 -3.86 -0.56 -2.09
N GLY A 51 -4.32 -1.34 -3.06
CA GLY A 51 -4.73 -0.83 -4.37
C GLY A 51 -5.85 0.20 -4.28
N LEU A 52 -6.91 -0.10 -3.51
CA LEU A 52 -8.01 0.83 -3.25
C LEU A 52 -7.52 2.12 -2.57
N LEU A 53 -6.64 1.99 -1.57
CA LEU A 53 -6.07 3.12 -0.84
C LEU A 53 -5.21 4.02 -1.74
N ILE A 54 -4.38 3.41 -2.61
CA ILE A 54 -3.54 4.13 -3.57
C ILE A 54 -4.41 4.79 -4.66
N GLY A 55 -5.37 4.07 -5.21
CA GLY A 55 -6.27 4.61 -6.24
C GLY A 55 -7.13 5.77 -5.72
N ALA A 56 -7.60 5.68 -4.47
CA ALA A 56 -8.32 6.78 -3.83
C ALA A 56 -7.43 8.00 -3.58
N LEU A 57 -6.16 7.79 -3.19
CA LEU A 57 -5.19 8.89 -3.06
C LEU A 57 -4.92 9.56 -4.41
N ALA A 58 -4.69 8.76 -5.46
CA ALA A 58 -4.43 9.27 -6.80
C ALA A 58 -5.63 10.08 -7.34
N ALA A 59 -6.84 9.59 -7.10
CA ALA A 59 -8.06 10.32 -7.42
C ALA A 59 -8.20 11.64 -6.63
N ALA A 60 -7.89 11.63 -5.34
CA ALA A 60 -7.94 12.82 -4.48
C ALA A 60 -6.85 13.85 -4.85
N ALA A 61 -5.71 13.41 -5.38
CA ALA A 61 -4.64 14.28 -5.88
C ALA A 61 -4.96 14.93 -7.24
N GLY A 62 -6.01 14.47 -7.93
CA GLY A 62 -6.41 14.93 -9.27
C GLY A 62 -5.63 14.23 -10.39
N ALA A 63 -6.31 13.94 -11.52
CA ALA A 63 -5.72 13.30 -12.71
C ALA A 63 -4.52 14.07 -13.28
N ASP A 64 -4.47 15.38 -13.03
CA ASP A 64 -3.40 16.28 -13.46
C ASP A 64 -2.05 15.96 -12.79
N GLY A 65 -2.04 15.49 -11.54
CA GLY A 65 -0.80 15.20 -10.81
C GLY A 65 -0.10 13.92 -11.30
N LEU A 66 -0.88 12.90 -11.68
CA LEU A 66 -0.34 11.64 -12.22
C LEU A 66 0.02 11.78 -13.71
N ALA A 67 -0.75 12.56 -14.48
CA ALA A 67 -0.40 12.94 -15.84
C ALA A 67 0.88 13.80 -15.88
N ALA A 68 1.04 14.72 -14.92
CA ALA A 68 2.27 15.51 -14.75
C ALA A 68 3.47 14.65 -14.31
N ALA A 69 3.28 13.70 -13.40
CA ALA A 69 4.35 12.77 -13.03
C ALA A 69 4.77 11.86 -14.20
N GLY A 70 3.80 11.39 -15.00
CA GLY A 70 4.04 10.63 -16.23
C GLY A 70 4.71 11.46 -17.32
N SER A 71 4.33 12.73 -17.49
CA SER A 71 4.97 13.63 -18.45
C SER A 71 6.39 13.99 -18.02
N VAL A 72 6.64 14.26 -16.72
CA VAL A 72 7.97 14.57 -16.17
C VAL A 72 8.93 13.38 -16.23
N LEU A 73 8.43 12.15 -16.13
CA LEU A 73 9.24 10.95 -16.34
C LEU A 73 9.54 10.70 -17.84
N GLY A 74 8.68 11.19 -18.74
CA GLY A 74 8.85 11.06 -20.20
C GLY A 74 9.63 12.21 -20.86
N SER A 75 9.58 13.42 -20.31
CA SER A 75 10.34 14.58 -20.76
C SER A 75 11.55 14.76 -19.85
N GLY A 76 12.78 14.63 -20.37
CA GLY A 76 14.02 14.84 -19.61
C GLY A 76 14.26 16.28 -19.10
N GLU A 77 13.22 16.95 -18.58
CA GLU A 77 13.18 18.34 -18.12
C GLU A 77 13.50 18.51 -16.62
N LEU A 78 14.22 17.57 -16.02
CA LEU A 78 14.73 17.70 -14.64
C LEU A 78 15.74 18.87 -14.48
N GLY A 79 16.20 19.49 -15.58
CA GLY A 79 17.24 20.52 -15.59
C GLY A 79 16.79 21.98 -15.48
N ARG A 80 15.49 22.31 -15.40
CA ARG A 80 15.01 23.72 -15.48
C ARG A 80 14.36 24.30 -14.22
N LEU A 81 14.26 23.55 -13.13
CA LEU A 81 13.73 24.09 -11.87
C LEU A 81 14.84 24.83 -11.10
N SER A 82 14.79 26.16 -11.15
CA SER A 82 15.74 27.04 -10.48
C SER A 82 15.59 26.99 -8.96
N ALA A 83 16.71 26.99 -8.24
CA ALA A 83 16.81 26.80 -6.78
C ALA A 83 16.06 27.85 -5.92
N GLY A 84 15.54 28.92 -6.51
CA GLY A 84 14.84 30.00 -5.82
C GLY A 84 13.37 29.73 -5.46
N GLN A 85 12.73 28.68 -5.99
CA GLN A 85 11.34 28.34 -5.66
C GLN A 85 11.19 27.35 -4.49
N VAL A 86 12.28 26.75 -4.00
CA VAL A 86 12.24 25.68 -2.99
C VAL A 86 12.02 26.23 -1.57
N THR A 87 12.50 27.44 -1.27
CA THR A 87 12.49 27.99 0.10
C THR A 87 11.16 28.60 0.54
N GLY A 88 10.24 28.92 -0.38
CA GLY A 88 8.90 29.44 -0.05
C GLY A 88 7.82 28.34 0.10
N GLY A 89 8.07 27.15 -0.45
CA GLY A 89 7.12 26.03 -0.42
C GLY A 89 6.99 25.40 0.96
N GLU A 90 8.07 25.32 1.73
CA GLU A 90 8.07 24.64 3.03
C GLU A 90 7.19 25.35 4.08
N ALA A 91 7.14 26.68 4.07
CA ALA A 91 6.28 27.47 4.95
C ALA A 91 4.79 27.43 4.53
N ALA A 92 4.51 27.34 3.23
CA ALA A 92 3.16 27.17 2.69
C ALA A 92 2.62 25.75 2.90
N VAL A 93 3.48 24.73 2.82
CA VAL A 93 3.19 23.33 3.16
C VAL A 93 2.99 23.16 4.67
N ALA A 94 3.75 23.88 5.50
CA ALA A 94 3.53 23.93 6.94
C ALA A 94 2.23 24.64 7.35
N ALA A 95 1.73 25.59 6.54
CA ALA A 95 0.46 26.28 6.76
C ALA A 95 -0.77 25.49 6.26
N SER A 96 -0.66 24.74 5.16
CA SER A 96 -1.72 23.83 4.68
C SER A 96 -1.80 22.51 5.48
N ALA A 97 -0.75 22.20 6.25
CA ALA A 97 -0.67 21.06 7.16
C ALA A 97 -1.68 21.10 8.32
N GLY A 98 -2.33 22.22 8.63
CA GLY A 98 -3.24 22.35 9.79
C GLY A 98 -4.45 21.39 9.77
N SER A 99 -4.96 21.04 8.59
CA SER A 99 -6.05 20.06 8.41
C SER A 99 -5.61 18.83 7.59
N GLY A 100 -4.58 18.97 6.74
CA GLY A 100 -4.03 17.89 5.92
C GLY A 100 -3.01 16.99 6.62
N ALA A 101 -2.25 17.49 7.62
CA ALA A 101 -1.17 16.70 8.23
C ALA A 101 -1.68 15.45 8.93
N TRP A 102 -2.81 15.56 9.64
CA TRP A 102 -3.44 14.42 10.27
C TRP A 102 -4.00 13.42 9.25
N ALA A 103 -4.48 13.89 8.10
CA ALA A 103 -4.87 13.01 7.00
C ALA A 103 -3.67 12.22 6.44
N TYR A 104 -2.51 12.87 6.27
CA TYR A 104 -1.26 12.18 5.91
C TYR A 104 -0.81 11.19 6.98
N VAL A 105 -0.88 11.55 8.27
CA VAL A 105 -0.56 10.64 9.38
C VAL A 105 -1.46 9.40 9.35
N LEU A 106 -2.77 9.59 9.16
CA LEU A 106 -3.74 8.50 9.06
C LEU A 106 -3.47 7.64 7.81
N TRP A 107 -3.14 8.25 6.68
CA TRP A 107 -2.82 7.52 5.46
C TRP A 107 -1.56 6.68 5.61
N LEU A 108 -0.50 7.21 6.23
CA LEU A 108 0.72 6.47 6.54
C LEU A 108 0.45 5.35 7.56
N ALA A 109 -0.34 5.62 8.59
CA ALA A 109 -0.72 4.63 9.58
C ALA A 109 -1.58 3.50 8.98
N LEU A 110 -2.46 3.80 8.03
CA LEU A 110 -3.27 2.80 7.33
C LEU A 110 -2.46 2.01 6.30
N GLY A 111 -1.75 2.69 5.40
CA GLY A 111 -0.98 2.05 4.33
C GLY A 111 0.27 1.35 4.83
N ILE A 112 1.22 2.12 5.36
CA ILE A 112 2.52 1.59 5.80
C ILE A 112 2.37 0.81 7.12
N GLY A 113 1.54 1.32 8.05
CA GLY A 113 1.27 0.66 9.32
C GLY A 113 0.36 -0.56 9.15
N CYS A 114 -0.96 -0.37 9.13
CA CYS A 114 -1.95 -1.45 9.16
C CYS A 114 -1.80 -2.42 8.01
N LEU A 115 -1.80 -1.95 6.76
CA LEU A 115 -1.74 -2.83 5.60
C LEU A 115 -0.33 -3.43 5.41
N GLY A 116 0.73 -2.70 5.79
CA GLY A 116 2.10 -3.22 5.83
C GLY A 116 2.31 -4.31 6.89
N GLY A 117 1.70 -4.17 8.07
CA GLY A 117 1.73 -5.20 9.12
C GLY A 117 0.76 -6.38 8.84
N PHE A 118 -0.32 -6.10 8.12
CA PHE A 118 -1.29 -7.11 7.69
C PHE A 118 -0.73 -8.00 6.58
N THR A 119 -0.06 -7.46 5.57
CA THR A 119 0.57 -8.26 4.51
C THR A 119 1.92 -8.82 4.94
N THR A 120 2.40 -9.91 4.33
CA THR A 120 3.70 -10.51 4.70
C THR A 120 4.39 -11.24 3.56
N PHE A 121 5.68 -10.96 3.39
CA PHE A 121 6.58 -11.77 2.56
C PHE A 121 7.33 -12.83 3.38
N SER A 122 7.70 -12.52 4.63
CA SER A 122 8.53 -13.41 5.45
C SER A 122 7.82 -14.73 5.76
N THR A 123 6.55 -14.69 6.15
CA THR A 123 5.78 -15.92 6.43
C THR A 123 5.49 -16.69 5.14
N ALA A 124 5.14 -16.02 4.05
CA ALA A 124 4.92 -16.65 2.75
C ALA A 124 6.18 -17.38 2.23
N SER A 125 7.36 -16.79 2.44
CA SER A 125 8.65 -17.42 2.12
C SER A 125 8.91 -18.66 2.98
N LEU A 126 8.68 -18.57 4.30
CA LEU A 126 8.81 -19.72 5.20
C LEU A 126 7.88 -20.89 4.78
N ASP A 127 6.64 -20.61 4.40
CA ASP A 127 5.71 -21.65 3.94
C ASP A 127 6.13 -22.25 2.59
N THR A 128 6.69 -21.43 1.69
CA THR A 128 7.31 -21.92 0.45
C THR A 128 8.45 -22.89 0.74
N VAL A 129 9.36 -22.51 1.66
CA VAL A 129 10.49 -23.35 2.07
C VAL A 129 10.00 -24.65 2.71
N ARG A 130 9.00 -24.58 3.58
CA ARG A 130 8.39 -25.77 4.21
C ARG A 130 7.78 -26.72 3.19
N LEU A 131 7.01 -26.21 2.23
CA LEU A 131 6.42 -27.02 1.15
C LEU A 131 7.51 -27.67 0.28
N ALA A 132 8.60 -26.95 0.00
CA ALA A 132 9.74 -27.49 -0.73
C ALA A 132 10.44 -28.62 0.05
N GLN A 133 10.65 -28.45 1.36
CA GLN A 133 11.21 -29.48 2.25
C GLN A 133 10.33 -30.73 2.36
N GLU A 134 9.02 -30.57 2.34
CA GLU A 134 8.04 -31.67 2.29
C GLU A 134 7.99 -32.38 0.93
N ARG A 135 8.90 -32.05 -0.01
CA ARG A 135 8.92 -32.52 -1.41
C ARG A 135 7.66 -32.17 -2.20
N ARG A 136 6.86 -31.22 -1.73
CA ARG A 136 5.64 -30.74 -2.40
C ARG A 136 5.95 -29.55 -3.31
N VAL A 137 6.83 -29.80 -4.28
CA VAL A 137 7.40 -28.76 -5.16
C VAL A 137 6.31 -27.97 -5.90
N ALA A 138 5.28 -28.64 -6.40
CA ALA A 138 4.16 -27.97 -7.08
C ALA A 138 3.45 -26.95 -6.17
N ALA A 139 3.21 -27.30 -4.89
CA ALA A 139 2.59 -26.41 -3.92
C ALA A 139 3.52 -25.25 -3.54
N ALA A 140 4.83 -25.51 -3.41
CA ALA A 140 5.82 -24.47 -3.16
C ALA A 140 5.86 -23.44 -4.31
N THR A 141 5.91 -23.90 -5.56
CA THR A 141 5.88 -23.04 -6.75
C THR A 141 4.57 -22.27 -6.85
N ALA A 142 3.43 -22.94 -6.60
CA ALA A 142 2.12 -22.30 -6.59
C ALA A 142 2.02 -21.21 -5.52
N ASN A 143 2.57 -21.44 -4.32
CA ASN A 143 2.60 -20.41 -3.28
C ASN A 143 3.51 -19.24 -3.66
N ALA A 144 4.72 -19.51 -4.17
CA ALA A 144 5.70 -18.48 -4.50
C ALA A 144 5.21 -17.55 -5.63
N PHE A 145 4.77 -18.12 -6.74
CA PHE A 145 4.40 -17.35 -7.93
C PHE A 145 2.90 -17.04 -7.99
N GLY A 146 2.05 -17.97 -7.56
CA GLY A 146 0.61 -17.78 -7.57
C GLY A 146 0.18 -16.69 -6.60
N THR A 147 0.63 -16.74 -5.34
CA THR A 147 0.30 -15.69 -4.36
C THR A 147 0.80 -14.33 -4.83
N LEU A 148 2.01 -14.24 -5.37
CA LEU A 148 2.56 -12.99 -5.92
C LEU A 148 1.70 -12.46 -7.07
N GLY A 149 1.45 -13.29 -8.09
CA GLY A 149 0.70 -12.89 -9.28
C GLY A 149 -0.72 -12.45 -8.96
N VAL A 150 -1.43 -13.20 -8.09
CA VAL A 150 -2.79 -12.84 -7.68
C VAL A 150 -2.80 -11.58 -6.82
N SER A 151 -1.80 -11.37 -5.96
CA SER A 151 -1.70 -10.15 -5.14
C SER A 151 -1.45 -8.91 -6.00
N VAL A 152 -0.60 -9.01 -7.04
CA VAL A 152 -0.40 -7.92 -8.01
C VAL A 152 -1.69 -7.62 -8.75
N ALA A 153 -2.38 -8.64 -9.26
CA ALA A 153 -3.67 -8.47 -9.94
C ALA A 153 -4.71 -7.83 -9.00
N ALA A 154 -4.75 -8.22 -7.73
CA ALA A 154 -5.64 -7.65 -6.72
C ALA A 154 -5.33 -6.18 -6.45
N ALA A 155 -4.05 -5.79 -6.37
CA ALA A 155 -3.66 -4.38 -6.23
C ALA A 155 -4.09 -3.54 -7.44
N VAL A 156 -3.86 -4.04 -8.65
CA VAL A 156 -4.30 -3.38 -9.89
C VAL A 156 -5.82 -3.23 -9.92
N ALA A 157 -6.55 -4.29 -9.57
CA ALA A 157 -8.01 -4.26 -9.47
C ALA A 157 -8.47 -3.22 -8.44
N GLY A 158 -7.82 -3.12 -7.28
CA GLY A 158 -8.12 -2.11 -6.27
C GLY A 158 -7.95 -0.68 -6.80
N ILE A 159 -6.86 -0.41 -7.53
CA ILE A 159 -6.64 0.90 -8.15
C ILE A 159 -7.74 1.21 -9.18
N ALA A 160 -8.07 0.26 -10.03
CA ALA A 160 -9.11 0.42 -11.05
C ALA A 160 -10.50 0.67 -10.44
N ILE A 161 -10.86 -0.08 -9.38
CA ILE A 161 -12.13 0.07 -8.67
C ILE A 161 -12.24 1.45 -8.04
N ALA A 162 -11.17 1.93 -7.38
CA ALA A 162 -11.16 3.26 -6.80
C ALA A 162 -11.33 4.36 -7.86
N GLY A 163 -10.63 4.24 -8.99
CA GLY A 163 -10.76 5.17 -10.11
C GLY A 163 -12.17 5.20 -10.74
N ALA A 164 -12.77 4.02 -10.93
CA ALA A 164 -14.14 3.91 -11.45
C ALA A 164 -15.17 4.49 -10.47
N GLY A 165 -15.01 4.24 -9.18
CA GLY A 165 -15.88 4.79 -8.13
C GLY A 165 -15.83 6.32 -8.08
N VAL A 166 -14.64 6.90 -8.27
CA VAL A 166 -14.48 8.36 -8.34
C VAL A 166 -15.14 8.92 -9.60
N SER A 167 -14.90 8.30 -10.76
CA SER A 167 -15.49 8.75 -12.04
C SER A 167 -17.02 8.74 -11.99
N PHE A 168 -17.60 7.72 -11.35
CA PHE A 168 -19.05 7.65 -11.10
C PHE A 168 -19.53 8.75 -10.14
N ALA A 169 -18.79 9.02 -9.07
CA ALA A 169 -19.16 10.02 -8.06
C ALA A 169 -19.01 11.48 -8.56
N THR A 170 -18.08 11.74 -9.48
CA THR A 170 -17.82 13.08 -10.03
C THR A 170 -18.54 13.35 -11.36
N GLY A 171 -19.10 12.32 -12.00
CA GLY A 171 -19.84 12.46 -13.26
C GLY A 171 -18.96 12.81 -14.47
N VAL A 172 -17.64 12.64 -14.36
CA VAL A 172 -16.69 12.88 -15.43
C VAL A 172 -16.49 11.56 -16.19
N SER A 173 -17.18 11.41 -17.32
CA SER A 173 -17.09 10.26 -18.23
C SER A 173 -16.16 10.52 -19.40
#